data_AF-A0A9E1R4J7-F1
#
_entry.id   AF-A0A9E1R4J7-F1
#
_cell.length_a   1.000
_cell.length_b   1.000
_cell.length_c   1.000
_cell.angle_alpha   90.00
_cell.angle_beta   90.00
_cell.angle_gamma   90.00
#
_symmetry.space_group_name_H-M   'P 1'
#
loop_
_entity.id
_entity.type
_entity.pdbx_description
1 polymer ?
#
loop_
_entity_poly.entity_id
_entity_poly.type
_entity_poly.pdbx_seq_one_letter_code
_entity_poly.pdbx_strand_id
1 'polypeptide(L)'
;VYDKGMGAGDRDRIGEVLYNRGLVAVMWTVEAIRNAMKIHGTKEVTPAMVRDGFESLEVDEARLAELGLKDFTYGIKITCENHEGPGRVAVQQWDAKAKKWSMVSKFYEPLREITAPLIEADSMAYAKENNVTPRTCS
;
A
#
# COMPACT_ATOMS: atom_id res chain seq x y z
N VAL A 1 9.37 20.55 8.86
CA VAL A 1 10.38 19.52 9.21
C VAL A 1 11.78 19.98 8.79
N TYR A 2 12.03 20.18 7.50
CA TYR A 2 13.33 20.66 6.99
C TYR A 2 13.75 22.05 7.48
N ASP A 3 12.84 23.02 7.58
CA ASP A 3 13.18 24.38 8.09
C ASP A 3 13.66 24.38 9.54
N LYS A 4 13.37 23.32 10.29
CA LYS A 4 13.84 23.11 11.67
C LYS A 4 15.10 22.23 11.74
N GLY A 5 15.71 21.87 10.62
CA GLY A 5 16.88 20.98 10.56
C GLY A 5 16.59 19.52 10.92
N MET A 6 15.31 19.13 11.02
CA MET A 6 14.88 17.78 11.42
C MET A 6 14.52 16.89 10.23
N GLY A 7 14.86 17.29 9.00
CA GLY A 7 14.62 16.50 7.81
C GLY A 7 15.66 15.38 7.65
N ALA A 8 15.25 14.24 7.11
CA ALA A 8 16.15 13.17 6.71
C ALA A 8 16.16 13.07 5.17
N GLY A 9 17.34 12.90 4.56
CA GLY A 9 17.51 12.92 3.11
C GLY A 9 17.47 14.32 2.49
N ASP A 10 17.70 14.41 1.18
CA ASP A 10 17.85 15.70 0.49
C ASP A 10 16.50 16.40 0.30
N ARG A 11 16.41 17.69 0.68
CA ARG A 11 15.16 18.47 0.65
C ARG A 11 14.61 18.66 -0.76
N ASP A 12 15.48 18.76 -1.75
CA ASP A 12 15.14 18.93 -3.16
C ASP A 12 14.53 17.66 -3.78
N ARG A 13 14.59 16.52 -3.09
CA ARG A 13 14.01 15.25 -3.52
C ARG A 13 12.60 14.98 -2.99
N ILE A 14 12.03 15.92 -2.23
CA ILE A 14 10.63 15.86 -1.82
C ILE A 14 9.75 15.80 -3.07
N GLY A 15 8.84 14.83 -3.10
CA GLY A 15 7.96 14.60 -4.25
C GLY A 15 8.54 13.66 -5.31
N GLU A 16 9.81 13.28 -5.24
CA GLU A 16 10.36 12.22 -6.10
C GLU A 16 9.86 10.83 -5.68
N VAL A 17 10.01 9.86 -6.59
CA VAL A 17 9.51 8.49 -6.42
C VAL A 17 9.89 7.84 -5.09
N LEU A 18 11.12 8.02 -4.61
CA LEU A 18 11.56 7.40 -3.35
C LEU A 18 10.94 8.07 -2.13
N TYR A 19 10.77 9.39 -2.16
CA TYR A 19 10.07 10.13 -1.12
C TYR A 19 8.60 9.72 -1.07
N ASN A 20 7.94 9.70 -2.23
CA ASN A 20 6.53 9.34 -2.35
C ASN A 20 6.28 7.89 -1.92
N ARG A 21 7.17 6.96 -2.27
CA ARG A 21 7.09 5.56 -1.80
C ARG A 21 7.11 5.47 -0.28
N GLY A 22 7.98 6.24 0.38
CA GLY A 22 8.01 6.31 1.85
C GLY A 22 6.72 6.89 2.42
N LEU A 23 6.20 7.97 1.82
CA LEU A 23 4.96 8.60 2.25
C LEU A 23 3.76 7.65 2.16
N VAL A 24 3.59 6.96 1.02
CA VAL A 24 2.51 5.98 0.81
C VAL A 24 2.62 4.83 1.82
N ALA A 25 3.82 4.26 2.00
CA ALA A 25 4.02 3.13 2.91
C ALA A 25 3.63 3.49 4.36
N VAL A 26 4.07 4.66 4.85
CA VAL A 26 3.73 5.13 6.19
C VAL A 26 2.23 5.42 6.31
N MET A 27 1.63 6.02 5.29
CA MET A 27 0.20 6.33 5.28
C MET A 27 -0.66 5.07 5.40
N TRP A 28 -0.36 4.01 4.64
CA TRP A 28 -1.04 2.72 4.78
C TRP A 28 -0.85 2.08 6.15
N THR A 29 0.38 2.09 6.69
CA THR A 29 0.63 1.55 8.03
C THR A 29 -0.15 2.31 9.10
N VAL A 30 -0.18 3.65 9.04
CA VAL A 30 -0.92 4.47 10.01
C VAL A 30 -2.43 4.22 9.92
N GLU A 31 -2.98 4.13 8.71
CA GLU A 31 -4.41 3.85 8.53
C GLU A 31 -4.78 2.43 8.97
N ALA A 32 -3.92 1.42 8.73
CA ALA A 32 -4.11 0.07 9.25
C ALA A 32 -4.07 0.01 10.78
N ILE A 33 -3.13 0.71 11.42
CA ILE A 33 -3.07 0.80 12.89
C ILE A 33 -4.32 1.51 13.42
N ARG A 34 -4.74 2.62 12.79
CA ARG A 34 -5.97 3.33 13.15
C ARG A 34 -7.18 2.40 13.03
N ASN A 35 -7.24 1.58 11.99
CA ASN A 35 -8.31 0.61 11.79
C ASN A 35 -8.28 -0.48 12.87
N ALA A 36 -7.11 -1.03 13.19
CA ALA A 36 -6.91 -1.98 14.28
C ALA A 36 -7.39 -1.41 15.63
N MET A 37 -7.06 -0.15 15.94
CA MET A 37 -7.52 0.53 17.15
C MET A 37 -9.05 0.62 17.21
N LYS A 38 -9.72 0.83 16.07
CA LYS A 38 -11.19 0.86 15.98
C LYS A 38 -11.79 -0.52 16.17
N ILE A 39 -11.29 -1.53 15.46
CA ILE A 39 -11.78 -2.92 15.51
C ILE A 39 -11.68 -3.49 16.92
N HIS A 40 -10.55 -3.24 17.59
CA HIS A 40 -10.24 -3.83 18.88
C HIS A 40 -10.54 -2.91 20.07
N GLY A 41 -10.97 -1.67 19.83
CA GLY A 41 -11.35 -0.72 20.87
C GLY A 41 -10.20 -0.30 21.81
N THR A 42 -8.94 -0.36 21.35
CA THR A 42 -7.76 -0.09 22.17
C THR A 42 -6.75 0.81 21.45
N LYS A 43 -5.95 1.55 22.23
CA LYS A 43 -4.79 2.30 21.71
C LYS A 43 -3.49 1.50 21.79
N GLU A 44 -3.47 0.41 22.54
CA GLU A 44 -2.34 -0.48 22.74
C GLU A 44 -2.49 -1.70 21.81
N VAL A 45 -2.32 -1.48 20.51
CA VAL A 45 -2.48 -2.53 19.51
C VAL A 45 -1.32 -3.54 19.58
N THR A 46 -1.65 -4.82 19.44
CA THR A 46 -0.67 -5.90 19.29
C THR A 46 -0.36 -6.17 17.81
N PRO A 47 0.71 -6.92 17.47
CA PRO A 47 1.00 -7.27 16.08
C PRO A 47 -0.16 -7.97 15.36
N ALA A 48 -0.88 -8.87 16.05
CA ALA A 48 -2.04 -9.56 15.49
C ALA A 48 -3.19 -8.59 15.20
N MET A 49 -3.41 -7.61 16.08
CA MET A 49 -4.44 -6.58 15.84
C MET A 49 -4.10 -5.70 14.64
N VAL A 50 -2.82 -5.36 14.45
CA VAL A 50 -2.37 -4.58 13.28
C VAL A 50 -2.58 -5.38 11.98
N ARG A 51 -2.33 -6.70 11.99
CA ARG A 51 -2.70 -7.57 10.87
C ARG A 51 -4.18 -7.47 10.56
N ASP A 52 -5.06 -7.60 11.56
CA ASP A 52 -6.52 -7.48 11.34
C ASP A 52 -6.90 -6.10 10.78
N GLY A 53 -6.22 -5.05 11.23
CA GLY A 53 -6.37 -3.70 10.69
C GLY A 53 -5.97 -3.55 9.23
N PHE A 54 -4.93 -4.27 8.78
CA PHE A 54 -4.56 -4.39 7.37
C PHE A 54 -5.57 -5.24 6.59
N GLU A 55 -5.94 -6.42 7.09
CA GLU A 55 -6.84 -7.38 6.42
C GLU A 55 -8.29 -6.89 6.32
N SER A 56 -8.59 -5.70 6.84
CA SER A 56 -9.88 -5.01 6.69
C SER A 56 -9.71 -3.54 6.29
N LEU A 57 -8.52 -3.18 5.78
CA LEU A 57 -8.20 -1.81 5.41
C LEU A 57 -8.98 -1.39 4.17
N GLU A 58 -9.76 -0.32 4.29
CA GLU A 58 -10.44 0.34 3.19
C GLU A 58 -10.09 1.83 3.22
N VAL A 59 -9.35 2.28 2.21
CA VAL A 59 -9.01 3.69 2.02
C VAL A 59 -9.46 4.09 0.62
N ASP A 60 -10.57 4.81 0.55
CA ASP A 60 -11.15 5.31 -0.68
C ASP A 60 -10.61 6.71 -1.04
N GLU A 61 -11.09 7.25 -2.16
CA GLU A 61 -10.69 8.58 -2.64
C GLU A 61 -11.10 9.69 -1.67
N ALA A 62 -12.23 9.52 -0.96
CA ALA A 62 -12.68 10.49 0.04
C ALA A 62 -11.71 10.53 1.23
N ARG A 63 -11.29 9.37 1.72
CA ARG A 63 -10.31 9.26 2.80
C ARG A 63 -8.94 9.78 2.37
N LEU A 64 -8.50 9.51 1.14
CA LEU A 64 -7.28 10.13 0.59
C LEU A 64 -7.38 11.65 0.55
N ALA A 65 -8.52 12.21 0.17
CA ALA A 65 -8.74 13.66 0.18
C ALA A 65 -8.69 14.25 1.60
N GLU A 66 -9.30 13.59 2.59
CA GLU A 66 -9.20 13.99 4.02
C GLU A 66 -7.76 13.99 4.54
N LEU A 67 -6.93 13.07 4.04
CA LEU A 67 -5.51 12.98 4.37
C LEU A 67 -4.64 14.02 3.62
N GLY A 68 -5.23 14.81 2.73
CA GLY A 68 -4.51 15.77 1.88
C GLY A 68 -3.73 15.09 0.74
N LEU A 69 -4.10 13.87 0.37
CA LEU A 69 -3.45 13.01 -0.62
C LEU A 69 -4.37 12.73 -1.82
N LYS A 70 -5.28 13.66 -2.11
CA LYS A 70 -6.14 13.56 -3.31
C LYS A 70 -5.27 13.40 -4.55
N ASP A 71 -5.64 12.44 -5.41
CA ASP A 71 -4.95 12.09 -6.68
C ASP A 71 -3.48 11.65 -6.52
N PHE A 72 -3.00 11.44 -5.29
CA PHE A 72 -1.62 11.02 -5.03
C PHE A 72 -1.41 9.52 -5.29
N THR A 73 -2.43 8.71 -5.00
CA THR A 73 -2.50 7.28 -5.25
C THR A 73 -3.96 6.92 -5.58
N TYR A 74 -4.24 5.63 -5.76
CA TYR A 74 -5.58 5.09 -5.91
C TYR A 74 -6.10 4.51 -4.59
N GLY A 75 -7.42 4.45 -4.45
CA GLY A 75 -8.07 3.80 -3.31
C GLY A 75 -7.80 2.30 -3.27
N ILE A 76 -7.68 1.75 -2.06
CA ILE A 76 -7.37 0.34 -1.82
C ILE A 76 -8.41 -0.30 -0.90
N LYS A 77 -8.62 -1.60 -1.13
CA LYS A 77 -9.30 -2.49 -0.21
C LYS A 77 -8.47 -3.75 -0.05
N ILE A 78 -8.10 -4.05 1.17
CA ILE A 78 -7.30 -5.23 1.53
C ILE A 78 -8.21 -6.20 2.28
N THR A 79 -8.04 -7.49 2.01
CA THR A 79 -8.77 -8.57 2.69
C THR A 79 -7.80 -9.63 3.20
N CYS A 80 -8.29 -10.57 4.01
CA CYS A 80 -7.52 -11.75 4.39
C CYS A 80 -7.08 -12.60 3.17
N GLU A 81 -7.89 -12.70 2.11
CA GLU A 81 -7.47 -13.42 0.89
C GLU A 81 -6.52 -12.60 0.01
N ASN A 82 -6.57 -11.27 0.08
CA ASN A 82 -5.81 -10.37 -0.78
C ASN A 82 -5.05 -9.30 0.00
N HIS A 83 -3.78 -9.59 0.29
CA HIS A 83 -2.84 -8.69 0.97
C HIS A 83 -2.19 -7.65 0.04
N GLU A 84 -2.50 -7.64 -1.26
CA GLU A 84 -1.96 -6.69 -2.25
C GLU A 84 -2.94 -5.53 -2.52
N GLY A 85 -4.24 -5.82 -2.53
CA GLY A 85 -5.29 -4.92 -3.02
C GLY A 85 -5.45 -5.04 -4.54
N PRO A 86 -5.80 -3.95 -5.26
CA PRO A 86 -6.04 -4.03 -6.70
C PRO A 86 -4.74 -4.25 -7.50
N GLY A 87 -3.58 -3.77 -7.01
CA GLY A 87 -2.28 -3.99 -7.66
C GLY A 87 -2.07 -3.14 -8.92
N ARG A 88 -2.75 -1.99 -9.02
CA ARG A 88 -2.68 -1.11 -10.19
C ARG A 88 -1.28 -0.54 -10.40
N VAL A 89 -0.85 -0.47 -11.66
CA VAL A 89 0.43 0.11 -12.07
C VAL A 89 0.25 1.14 -13.17
N ALA A 90 1.18 2.08 -13.27
CA ALA A 90 1.19 3.09 -14.33
C ALA A 90 2.61 3.36 -14.81
N VAL A 91 2.74 3.93 -16.01
CA VAL A 91 4.00 4.19 -16.68
C VAL A 91 4.36 5.66 -16.59
N GLN A 92 5.57 5.93 -16.12
CA GLN A 92 6.20 7.24 -16.16
C GLN A 92 7.33 7.26 -17.16
N GLN A 93 7.48 8.37 -17.87
CA GLN A 93 8.58 8.61 -18.81
C GLN A 93 9.48 9.74 -18.30
N TRP A 94 10.79 9.53 -18.41
CA TRP A 94 11.81 10.53 -18.11
C TRP A 94 12.05 11.43 -19.32
N ASP A 95 11.93 12.74 -19.13
CA ASP A 95 12.40 13.76 -20.06
C ASP A 95 13.76 14.27 -19.59
N ALA A 96 14.83 13.89 -20.29
CA ALA A 96 16.20 14.29 -19.95
C ALA A 96 16.47 15.78 -20.15
N LYS A 97 15.77 16.45 -21.08
CA LYS A 97 15.96 17.88 -21.35
C LYS A 97 15.28 18.71 -20.25
N ALA A 98 14.06 18.34 -19.88
CA ALA A 98 13.32 19.00 -18.81
C ALA A 98 13.69 18.48 -17.41
N LYS A 99 14.49 17.40 -17.32
CA LYS A 99 14.88 16.72 -16.09
C LYS A 99 13.69 16.39 -15.18
N LYS A 100 12.62 15.85 -15.77
CA LYS A 100 11.38 15.53 -15.05
C LYS A 100 10.78 14.20 -15.49
N TRP A 101 10.10 13.54 -14.56
CA TRP A 101 9.20 12.43 -14.87
C TRP A 101 7.82 12.97 -15.25
N SER A 102 7.13 12.27 -16.13
CA SER A 102 5.73 12.56 -16.47
C SER A 102 4.97 11.25 -16.62
N MET A 103 3.75 11.22 -16.10
CA MET A 103 2.82 10.11 -16.32
C MET A 103 2.43 10.07 -17.80
N VAL A 104 2.62 8.94 -18.46
CA VAL A 104 2.30 8.75 -19.89
C VAL A 104 1.22 7.69 -20.11
N SER A 105 0.67 7.15 -19.02
CA SER A 105 -0.42 6.20 -19.07
C SER A 105 -1.43 6.44 -17.96
N LYS A 106 -2.62 5.85 -18.13
CA LYS A 106 -3.53 5.57 -17.00
C LYS A 106 -2.95 4.47 -16.11
N PHE A 107 -3.63 4.20 -14.99
CA PHE A 107 -3.43 2.96 -14.24
C PHE A 107 -4.00 1.76 -14.99
N TYR A 108 -3.26 0.67 -14.98
CA TYR A 108 -3.65 -0.64 -15.51
C TYR A 108 -3.79 -1.63 -14.37
N GLU A 109 -4.76 -2.53 -14.50
CA GLU A 109 -4.95 -3.64 -13.58
C GLU A 109 -4.05 -4.82 -14.00
N PRO A 110 -3.58 -5.63 -13.04
CA PRO A 110 -2.99 -6.93 -13.35
C PRO A 110 -3.99 -7.86 -14.05
N LEU A 111 -3.50 -8.74 -14.93
CA LEU A 111 -4.30 -9.80 -15.55
C LEU A 111 -4.58 -10.92 -14.53
N ARG A 112 -5.52 -10.67 -13.61
CA ARG A 112 -5.81 -11.56 -12.47
C ARG A 112 -6.28 -12.95 -12.89
N GLU A 113 -6.93 -13.06 -14.04
CA GLU A 113 -7.30 -14.35 -14.64
C GLU A 113 -6.08 -15.22 -14.98
N ILE A 114 -4.91 -14.61 -15.16
CA ILE A 114 -3.63 -15.30 -15.36
C ILE A 114 -2.86 -15.41 -14.05
N THR A 115 -2.77 -14.33 -13.27
CA THR A 115 -1.87 -14.28 -12.11
C THR A 115 -2.47 -14.90 -10.85
N ALA A 116 -3.79 -14.88 -10.65
CA ALA A 116 -4.40 -15.43 -9.43
C ALA A 116 -4.20 -16.95 -9.28
N PRO A 117 -4.36 -17.79 -10.33
CA PRO A 117 -4.05 -19.22 -10.23
C PRO A 117 -2.58 -19.50 -9.91
N LEU A 118 -1.66 -18.66 -10.40
CA LEU A 118 -0.22 -18.78 -10.11
C LEU A 118 0.08 -18.41 -8.65
N ILE A 119 -0.52 -17.32 -8.16
CA ILE A 119 -0.40 -16.90 -6.76
C ILE A 119 -0.91 -17.99 -5.82
N GLU A 120 -2.06 -18.60 -6.11
CA GLU A 120 -2.63 -19.69 -5.31
C GLU A 120 -1.71 -20.92 -5.33
N ALA A 121 -1.25 -21.35 -6.52
CA ALA A 121 -0.37 -22.49 -6.66
C ALA A 121 0.94 -22.30 -5.86
N ASP A 122 1.59 -21.15 -6.00
CA ASP A 122 2.85 -20.84 -5.29
C ASP A 122 2.64 -20.72 -3.78
N SER A 123 1.53 -20.10 -3.35
CA SER A 123 1.19 -19.97 -1.92
C SER A 123 0.93 -21.33 -1.28
N MET A 124 0.22 -22.23 -1.98
CA MET A 124 -0.05 -23.58 -1.50
C MET A 124 1.20 -24.48 -1.51
N ALA A 125 2.08 -24.32 -2.49
CA ALA A 125 3.37 -24.99 -2.51
C ALA A 125 4.24 -24.57 -1.31
N TYR A 126 4.37 -23.26 -1.09
CA TYR A 126 5.08 -22.72 0.08
C TYR A 126 4.50 -23.21 1.40
N ALA A 127 3.17 -23.21 1.53
CA ALA A 127 2.50 -23.67 2.74
C ALA A 127 2.81 -25.16 3.03
N LYS A 128 2.77 -26.00 2.01
CA LYS A 128 3.13 -27.42 2.11
C LYS A 128 4.59 -27.62 2.51
N GLU A 129 5.52 -26.92 1.87
CA GLU A 129 6.96 -27.03 2.14
C GLU A 129 7.32 -26.59 3.57
N ASN A 130 6.62 -25.59 4.09
CA ASN A 130 6.91 -24.99 5.39
C ASN A 130 5.97 -25.46 6.50
N ASN A 131 5.14 -26.48 6.26
CA ASN A 131 4.14 -27.00 7.20
C ASN A 131 3.20 -25.91 7.75
N VAL A 132 2.85 -24.93 6.92
CA VAL A 132 1.89 -23.88 7.25
C VAL A 132 0.49 -24.37 6.89
N THR A 133 -0.45 -24.27 7.83
CA THR A 133 -1.87 -24.50 7.54
C THR A 133 -2.50 -23.19 7.06
N PRO A 134 -3.04 -23.12 5.82
CA PRO A 134 -3.73 -21.93 5.35
C PRO A 134 -4.91 -21.56 6.27
N ARG A 135 -5.09 -20.26 6.49
CA ARG A 135 -6.19 -19.74 7.31
C ARG A 135 -7.50 -19.80 6.54
N THR A 136 -8.59 -19.99 7.25
CA THR A 136 -9.92 -19.67 6.72
C THR A 136 -10.13 -18.17 6.84
N CYS A 137 -10.29 -17.51 5.70
CA CYS A 137 -10.76 -16.14 5.62
C CYS A 137 -12.30 -16.16 5.56
N SER A 138 -12.97 -15.36 6.39
CA SER A 138 -14.44 -15.29 6.51
C SER A 138 -14.91 -13.86 6.50
#